data_AF-A0A1E5D4N8-F1
#
_entry.id   AF-A0A1E5D4N8-F1
#
_cell.length_a   1.000
_cell.length_b   1.000
_cell.length_c   1.000
_cell.angle_alpha   90.00
_cell.angle_beta   90.00
_cell.angle_gamma   90.00
#
_symmetry.space_group_name_H-M   'P 1'
#
loop_
_entity.id
_entity.type
_entity.pdbx_description
1 polymer ?
#
loop_
_entity_poly.entity_id
_entity_poly.type
_entity_poly.pdbx_seq_one_letter_code
_entity_poly.pdbx_strand_id
1 'polypeptide(L)'
;MKCSVYIATSLDGFIAKNDGSVDWLHTAGNPNADMGDQADMGFAQFMASVDCLIMGRKCMEMISSMELTPEQWPYGDTRIIVLSNTIKQAPDNVKQHVEMYSGDLNALISKLENEGHHHAYVDGGNTIQAFLNKQLINEITITRAPLLLGEGIPLFGETANVIKLEQAQATAFANDFIQVKYSVNYS
;
A
#
# COMPACT_ATOMS: atom_id res chain seq x y z
N MET A 1 -2.27 -3.83 17.25
CA MET A 1 -1.30 -3.31 16.27
C MET A 1 -2.07 -2.44 15.32
N LYS A 2 -1.58 -1.24 15.06
CA LYS A 2 -2.16 -0.34 14.06
C LYS A 2 -1.83 -0.87 12.67
N CYS A 3 -2.80 -0.93 11.76
CA CYS A 3 -2.55 -1.19 10.35
C CYS A 3 -2.98 0.00 9.51
N SER A 4 -2.08 0.48 8.65
CA SER A 4 -2.31 1.65 7.81
C SER A 4 -2.11 1.32 6.35
N VAL A 5 -2.96 1.90 5.51
CA VAL A 5 -2.80 1.91 4.06
C VAL A 5 -2.18 3.24 3.65
N TYR A 6 -1.21 3.18 2.75
CA TYR A 6 -0.62 4.36 2.10
C TYR A 6 -0.44 4.03 0.62
N ILE A 7 -1.31 4.55 -0.23
CA ILE A 7 -1.38 4.07 -1.62
C ILE A 7 -1.71 5.18 -2.62
N ALA A 8 -1.18 5.09 -3.82
CA ALA A 8 -1.55 5.96 -4.93
C ALA A 8 -2.65 5.33 -5.80
N THR A 9 -3.53 6.16 -6.36
CA THR A 9 -4.61 5.71 -7.25
C THR A 9 -4.92 6.76 -8.32
N SER A 10 -5.43 6.33 -9.46
CA SER A 10 -6.08 7.22 -10.44
C SER A 10 -7.34 7.85 -9.84
N LEU A 11 -7.87 8.90 -10.47
CA LEU A 11 -9.08 9.57 -9.99
C LEU A 11 -10.29 8.61 -9.94
N ASP A 12 -10.36 7.66 -10.85
CA ASP A 12 -11.38 6.61 -10.95
C ASP A 12 -11.09 5.36 -10.10
N GLY A 13 -10.06 5.38 -9.25
CA GLY A 13 -9.89 4.40 -8.16
C GLY A 13 -9.07 3.15 -8.51
N PHE A 14 -8.31 3.17 -9.60
CA PHE A 14 -7.41 2.09 -9.98
C PHE A 14 -6.00 2.32 -9.43
N ILE A 15 -5.33 1.25 -9.01
CA ILE A 15 -3.96 1.26 -8.45
C ILE A 15 -2.91 0.80 -9.47
N ALA A 16 -3.34 0.15 -10.54
CA ALA A 16 -2.50 -0.32 -11.63
C ALA A 16 -3.36 -0.55 -12.88
N LYS A 17 -2.73 -0.62 -14.05
CA LYS A 17 -3.40 -1.12 -15.27
C LYS A 17 -3.66 -2.62 -15.17
N ASN A 18 -4.39 -3.18 -16.14
CA ASN A 18 -4.72 -4.61 -16.19
C ASN A 18 -3.51 -5.55 -16.22
N ASP A 19 -2.38 -5.08 -16.77
CA ASP A 19 -1.10 -5.79 -16.79
C ASP A 19 -0.29 -5.65 -15.48
N GLY A 20 -0.79 -4.88 -14.50
CA GLY A 20 -0.12 -4.60 -13.23
C GLY A 20 0.82 -3.40 -13.26
N SER A 21 1.01 -2.74 -14.41
CA SER A 21 1.92 -1.61 -14.54
C SER A 21 1.40 -0.35 -13.81
N VAL A 22 2.38 0.42 -13.31
CA VAL A 22 2.18 1.68 -12.56
C VAL A 22 2.98 2.85 -13.15
N ASP A 23 3.50 2.68 -14.36
CA ASP A 23 4.26 3.67 -15.13
C ASP A 23 3.55 5.03 -15.26
N TRP A 24 2.21 5.01 -15.32
CA TRP A 24 1.37 6.19 -15.36
C TRP A 24 1.57 7.14 -14.18
N LEU A 25 2.02 6.65 -13.01
CA LEU A 25 2.32 7.51 -11.86
C LEU A 25 3.42 8.55 -12.17
N HIS A 26 4.40 8.19 -13.00
CA HIS A 26 5.52 9.07 -13.34
C HIS A 26 5.13 10.24 -14.24
N THR A 27 4.01 10.14 -14.95
CA THR A 27 3.58 11.13 -15.95
C THR A 27 2.24 11.78 -15.61
N ALA A 28 1.58 11.35 -14.52
CA ALA A 28 0.22 11.80 -14.21
C ALA A 28 0.15 13.27 -13.79
N GLY A 29 1.10 13.73 -12.99
CA GLY A 29 1.09 15.09 -12.46
C GLY A 29 1.74 16.09 -13.40
N ASN A 30 1.68 17.38 -13.04
CA ASN A 30 2.45 18.41 -13.74
C ASN A 30 3.96 18.23 -13.50
N PRO A 31 4.75 17.85 -14.53
CA PRO A 31 6.18 17.57 -14.35
C PRO A 31 7.02 18.83 -14.11
N ASN A 32 6.45 20.02 -14.34
CA ASN A 32 7.12 21.31 -14.14
C ASN A 32 6.78 21.96 -12.80
N ALA A 33 5.99 21.30 -11.96
CA ALA A 33 5.61 21.83 -10.65
C ALA A 33 6.83 21.84 -9.70
N ASP A 34 7.01 22.94 -8.99
CA ASP A 34 7.95 22.98 -7.86
C ASP A 34 7.30 22.31 -6.65
N MET A 35 7.78 21.11 -6.33
CA MET A 35 7.29 20.31 -5.21
C MET A 35 7.90 20.72 -3.86
N GLY A 36 8.91 21.60 -3.85
CA GLY A 36 9.66 21.94 -2.65
C GLY A 36 10.08 20.70 -1.85
N ASP A 37 9.87 20.75 -0.54
CA ASP A 37 10.18 19.64 0.38
C ASP A 37 9.12 18.52 0.38
N GLN A 38 8.13 18.55 -0.53
CA GLN A 38 7.01 17.60 -0.58
C GLN A 38 7.11 16.60 -1.74
N ALA A 39 8.31 16.44 -2.33
CA ALA A 39 8.51 15.61 -3.51
C ALA A 39 8.13 14.13 -3.31
N ASP A 40 8.29 13.58 -2.10
CA ASP A 40 7.93 12.20 -1.74
C ASP A 40 6.48 12.08 -1.22
N MET A 41 5.76 13.21 -1.15
CA MET A 41 4.40 13.33 -0.61
C MET A 41 4.21 12.76 0.80
N GLY A 42 5.29 12.64 1.60
CA GLY A 42 5.26 12.10 2.97
C GLY A 42 5.57 10.61 3.09
N PHE A 43 5.96 9.92 2.01
CA PHE A 43 6.22 8.49 2.05
C PHE A 43 7.38 8.11 2.98
N ALA A 44 8.47 8.87 2.99
CA ALA A 44 9.60 8.58 3.89
C ALA A 44 9.20 8.73 5.37
N GLN A 45 8.42 9.77 5.69
CA GLN A 45 7.90 9.96 7.05
C GLN A 45 6.95 8.82 7.46
N PHE A 46 6.10 8.35 6.53
CA PHE A 46 5.23 7.22 6.77
C PHE A 46 6.03 5.92 7.01
N MET A 47 7.01 5.63 6.16
CA MET A 47 7.86 4.44 6.29
C MET A 47 8.67 4.44 7.58
N ALA A 48 9.15 5.60 8.03
CA ALA A 48 9.83 5.74 9.33
C ALA A 48 8.90 5.47 10.54
N SER A 49 7.58 5.47 10.33
CA SER A 49 6.58 5.23 11.39
C SER A 49 6.11 3.78 11.50
N VAL A 50 6.44 2.92 10.53
CA VAL A 50 5.98 1.52 10.48
C VAL A 50 7.08 0.56 10.86
N ASP A 51 6.70 -0.53 11.52
CA ASP A 51 7.63 -1.57 11.98
C ASP A 51 7.73 -2.73 10.99
N CYS A 52 6.72 -2.91 10.13
CA CYS A 52 6.67 -3.95 9.11
C CYS A 52 5.74 -3.59 7.95
N LEU A 53 5.90 -4.30 6.83
CA LEU A 53 5.05 -4.22 5.64
C LEU A 53 4.39 -5.56 5.41
N ILE A 54 3.07 -5.56 5.18
CA ILE A 54 2.29 -6.73 4.81
C ILE A 54 1.72 -6.49 3.42
N MET A 55 2.12 -7.32 2.46
CA MET A 55 1.68 -7.20 1.07
C MET A 55 1.17 -8.51 0.50
N GLY A 56 0.39 -8.42 -0.58
CA GLY A 56 -0.06 -9.61 -1.31
C GLY A 56 0.99 -10.13 -2.30
N ARG A 57 0.91 -11.41 -2.65
CA ARG A 57 1.75 -12.04 -3.69
C ARG A 57 1.88 -11.22 -4.98
N LYS A 58 0.79 -10.69 -5.53
CA LYS A 58 0.84 -9.91 -6.79
C LYS A 58 1.67 -8.63 -6.66
N CYS A 59 1.64 -7.99 -5.50
CA CYS A 59 2.46 -6.81 -5.22
C CYS A 59 3.95 -7.20 -5.18
N MET A 60 4.29 -8.30 -4.49
CA MET A 60 5.64 -8.86 -4.52
C MET A 60 6.10 -9.23 -5.93
N GLU A 61 5.26 -9.91 -6.73
CA GLU A 61 5.57 -10.27 -8.12
C GLU A 61 5.83 -9.02 -8.98
N MET A 62 5.08 -7.93 -8.77
CA MET A 62 5.32 -6.66 -9.45
C MET A 62 6.65 -6.03 -9.04
N ILE A 63 6.94 -5.93 -7.73
CA ILE A 63 8.24 -5.42 -7.24
C ILE A 63 9.40 -6.27 -7.78
N SER A 64 9.23 -7.59 -7.80
CA SER A 64 10.19 -8.54 -8.36
C SER A 64 10.43 -8.30 -9.86
N SER A 65 9.43 -7.87 -10.62
CA SER A 65 9.54 -7.58 -12.06
C SER A 65 10.27 -6.29 -12.38
N MET A 66 10.45 -5.40 -11.40
CA MET A 66 11.16 -4.13 -11.58
C MET A 66 12.69 -4.28 -11.54
N GLU A 67 13.20 -5.47 -11.20
CA GLU A 67 14.64 -5.79 -11.15
C GLU A 67 15.48 -4.75 -10.40
N LEU A 68 14.95 -4.28 -9.26
CA LEU A 68 15.58 -3.24 -8.44
C LEU A 68 16.97 -3.66 -7.95
N THR A 69 17.94 -2.75 -8.04
CA THR A 69 19.22 -2.92 -7.35
C THR A 69 19.05 -2.74 -5.84
N PRO A 70 20.01 -3.18 -5.00
CA PRO A 70 19.95 -2.94 -3.56
C PRO A 70 19.77 -1.46 -3.18
N GLU A 71 20.35 -0.55 -3.94
CA GLU A 71 20.26 0.91 -3.73
C GLU A 71 18.88 1.47 -4.12
N GLN A 72 18.15 0.76 -4.98
CA GLN A 72 16.81 1.12 -5.43
C GLN A 72 15.71 0.53 -4.52
N TRP A 73 16.06 -0.33 -3.57
CA TRP A 73 15.10 -0.97 -2.68
C TRP A 73 14.43 0.07 -1.75
N PRO A 74 13.12 0.33 -1.91
CA PRO A 74 12.50 1.49 -1.28
C PRO A 74 12.14 1.26 0.19
N TYR A 75 12.21 0.02 0.67
CA TYR A 75 11.74 -0.36 2.00
C TYR A 75 12.85 -0.44 3.04
N GLY A 76 14.11 -0.22 2.65
CA GLY A 76 15.27 -0.36 3.54
C GLY A 76 15.26 -1.72 4.25
N ASP A 77 15.45 -1.70 5.57
CA ASP A 77 15.45 -2.89 6.44
C ASP A 77 14.05 -3.29 6.95
N THR A 78 12.99 -2.66 6.45
CA THR A 78 11.62 -2.95 6.89
C THR A 78 11.29 -4.42 6.62
N ARG A 79 10.87 -5.15 7.66
CA ARG A 79 10.43 -6.54 7.51
C ARG A 79 9.19 -6.62 6.62
N ILE A 80 9.26 -7.42 5.56
CA ILE A 80 8.15 -7.60 4.62
C ILE A 80 7.54 -8.99 4.74
N ILE A 81 6.23 -9.07 4.98
CA ILE A 81 5.45 -10.29 5.02
C ILE A 81 4.58 -10.36 3.76
N VAL A 82 4.74 -11.42 2.99
CA VAL A 82 4.00 -11.65 1.74
C VAL A 82 2.93 -12.71 1.96
N LEU A 83 1.67 -12.31 1.79
CA LEU A 83 0.51 -13.17 1.91
C LEU A 83 0.31 -14.00 0.63
N SER A 84 0.29 -15.32 0.78
CA SER A 84 0.05 -16.25 -0.31
C SER A 84 -0.44 -17.60 0.21
N ASN A 85 -1.54 -18.11 -0.35
CA ASN A 85 -2.05 -19.45 -0.05
C ASN A 85 -1.56 -20.52 -1.06
N THR A 86 -0.91 -20.11 -2.14
CA THR A 86 -0.55 -21.00 -3.26
C THR A 86 0.96 -21.10 -3.44
N ILE A 87 1.64 -19.95 -3.52
CA ILE A 87 3.09 -19.87 -3.62
C ILE A 87 3.71 -19.84 -2.22
N LYS A 88 4.70 -20.71 -1.98
CA LYS A 88 5.41 -20.82 -0.70
C LYS A 88 6.84 -20.27 -0.74
N GLN A 89 7.36 -19.95 -1.92
CA GLN A 89 8.72 -19.42 -2.10
C GLN A 89 8.66 -18.13 -2.91
N ALA A 90 9.37 -17.11 -2.45
CA ALA A 90 9.52 -15.86 -3.17
C ALA A 90 10.51 -16.00 -4.34
N PRO A 91 10.38 -15.15 -5.40
CA PRO A 91 11.37 -15.08 -6.47
C PRO A 91 12.78 -14.80 -5.97
N ASP A 92 13.79 -15.30 -6.68
CA ASP A 92 15.19 -15.30 -6.23
C ASP A 92 15.75 -13.89 -5.96
N ASN A 93 15.31 -12.89 -6.70
CA ASN A 93 15.77 -11.52 -6.57
C ASN A 93 15.13 -10.76 -5.39
N VAL A 94 14.03 -11.25 -4.81
CA VAL A 94 13.38 -10.61 -3.65
C VAL A 94 13.34 -11.49 -2.39
N LYS A 95 13.68 -12.79 -2.50
CA LYS A 95 13.57 -13.76 -1.39
C LYS A 95 14.35 -13.40 -0.12
N GLN A 96 15.38 -12.57 -0.22
CA GLN A 96 16.15 -12.13 0.95
C GLN A 96 15.46 -10.99 1.72
N HIS A 97 14.49 -10.32 1.10
CA HIS A 97 13.79 -9.18 1.67
C HIS A 97 12.40 -9.53 2.22
N VAL A 98 11.88 -10.74 1.93
CA VAL A 98 10.49 -11.09 2.20
C VAL A 98 10.33 -12.42 2.95
N GLU A 99 9.35 -12.48 3.85
CA GLU A 99 8.86 -13.69 4.53
C GLU A 99 7.51 -14.09 3.93
N MET A 100 7.39 -15.31 3.41
CA MET A 100 6.12 -15.84 2.92
C MET A 100 5.23 -16.27 4.09
N TYR A 101 3.95 -15.86 4.07
CA TYR A 101 2.96 -16.25 5.07
C TYR A 101 1.68 -16.81 4.43
N SER A 102 1.21 -17.93 4.96
CA SER A 102 -0.09 -18.53 4.68
C SER A 102 -0.80 -18.84 5.99
N GLY A 103 -1.98 -18.26 6.19
CA GLY A 103 -2.73 -18.41 7.44
C GLY A 103 -3.82 -17.36 7.60
N ASP A 104 -4.44 -17.33 8.77
CA ASP A 104 -5.44 -16.32 9.13
C ASP A 104 -4.78 -14.97 9.45
N LEU A 105 -5.41 -13.88 9.03
CA LEU A 105 -4.88 -12.54 9.23
C LEU A 105 -4.83 -12.14 10.71
N ASN A 106 -5.81 -12.52 11.54
CA ASN A 106 -5.77 -12.20 12.96
C ASN A 106 -4.61 -12.93 13.65
N ALA A 107 -4.36 -14.19 13.27
CA ALA A 107 -3.21 -14.94 13.77
C ALA A 107 -1.88 -14.28 13.38
N LEU A 108 -1.76 -13.75 12.15
CA LEU A 108 -0.60 -12.95 11.74
C LEU A 108 -0.44 -11.69 12.59
N ILE A 109 -1.52 -10.93 12.78
CA ILE A 109 -1.51 -9.70 13.60
C ILE A 109 -1.08 -10.01 15.03
N SER A 110 -1.67 -11.01 15.67
CA SER A 110 -1.27 -11.43 17.02
C SER A 110 0.18 -11.91 17.10
N LYS A 111 0.68 -12.62 16.08
CA LYS A 111 2.09 -13.02 16.00
C LYS A 111 3.00 -11.79 15.99
N LEU A 112 2.73 -10.83 15.10
CA LEU A 112 3.53 -9.62 14.96
C LEU A 112 3.50 -8.74 16.22
N GLU A 113 2.33 -8.63 16.88
CA GLU A 113 2.21 -7.97 18.18
C GLU A 113 3.08 -8.61 19.26
N ASN A 114 3.05 -9.94 19.35
CA ASN A 114 3.86 -10.69 20.32
C ASN A 114 5.36 -10.59 20.04
N GLU A 115 5.74 -10.32 18.79
CA GLU A 115 7.11 -10.03 18.37
C GLU A 115 7.52 -8.57 18.61
N GLY A 116 6.61 -7.73 19.12
CA GLY A 116 6.86 -6.33 19.48
C GLY A 116 6.52 -5.31 18.40
N HIS A 117 5.91 -5.71 17.29
CA HIS A 117 5.46 -4.77 16.25
C HIS A 117 4.17 -4.04 16.69
N HIS A 118 4.07 -2.76 16.38
CA HIS A 118 2.98 -1.87 16.80
C HIS A 118 2.29 -1.17 15.65
N HIS A 119 2.95 -1.01 14.50
CA HIS A 119 2.40 -0.38 13.31
C HIS A 119 2.83 -1.11 12.03
N ALA A 120 1.86 -1.57 11.24
CA ALA A 120 2.07 -2.24 9.96
C ALA A 120 1.59 -1.37 8.78
N TYR A 121 2.40 -1.28 7.73
CA TYR A 121 1.97 -0.84 6.41
C TYR A 121 1.29 -2.01 5.68
N VAL A 122 0.07 -1.83 5.21
CA VAL A 122 -0.68 -2.83 4.45
C VAL A 122 -0.81 -2.38 2.99
N ASP A 123 -0.29 -3.19 2.06
CA ASP A 123 -0.22 -2.84 0.64
C ASP A 123 -0.75 -3.94 -0.30
N GLY A 124 -1.19 -3.53 -1.48
CA GLY A 124 -1.79 -4.34 -2.53
C GLY A 124 -3.31 -4.45 -2.37
N GLY A 125 -4.05 -4.14 -3.44
CA GLY A 125 -5.51 -4.02 -3.44
C GLY A 125 -6.24 -5.19 -2.79
N ASN A 126 -5.95 -6.43 -3.19
CA ASN A 126 -6.59 -7.62 -2.60
C ASN A 126 -6.28 -7.77 -1.10
N THR A 127 -5.06 -7.45 -0.67
CA THR A 127 -4.66 -7.52 0.74
C THR A 127 -5.38 -6.45 1.55
N ILE A 128 -5.41 -5.21 1.05
CA ILE A 128 -6.14 -4.09 1.66
C ILE A 128 -7.63 -4.45 1.82
N GLN A 129 -8.26 -4.98 0.77
CA GLN A 129 -9.66 -5.41 0.80
C GLN A 129 -9.89 -6.54 1.83
N ALA A 130 -8.98 -7.51 1.93
CA ALA A 130 -9.08 -8.58 2.92
C ALA A 130 -8.96 -8.04 4.36
N PHE A 131 -8.04 -7.11 4.61
CA PHE A 131 -7.90 -6.47 5.92
C PHE A 131 -9.12 -5.62 6.27
N LEU A 132 -9.67 -4.86 5.32
CA LEU A 132 -10.90 -4.09 5.53
C LEU A 132 -12.06 -4.99 5.92
N ASN A 133 -12.25 -6.12 5.23
CA ASN A 133 -13.29 -7.10 5.53
C ASN A 133 -13.09 -7.82 6.88
N LYS A 134 -11.86 -7.87 7.39
CA LYS A 134 -11.54 -8.37 8.74
C LYS A 134 -11.53 -7.28 9.81
N GLN A 135 -11.90 -6.05 9.44
CA GLN A 135 -11.90 -4.88 10.34
C GLN A 135 -10.52 -4.55 10.93
N LEU A 136 -9.46 -4.79 10.17
CA LEU A 136 -8.07 -4.66 10.64
C LEU A 136 -7.39 -3.35 10.25
N ILE A 137 -7.94 -2.54 9.34
CA ILE A 137 -7.33 -1.26 8.94
C ILE A 137 -7.77 -0.14 9.88
N ASN A 138 -6.83 0.65 10.36
CA ASN A 138 -7.10 1.80 11.22
C ASN A 138 -7.04 3.14 10.47
N GLU A 139 -6.10 3.28 9.53
CA GLU A 139 -5.90 4.50 8.75
C GLU A 139 -5.73 4.20 7.26
N ILE A 140 -6.23 5.10 6.41
CA ILE A 140 -6.04 5.03 4.97
C ILE A 140 -5.59 6.40 4.48
N THR A 141 -4.39 6.44 3.89
CA THR A 141 -3.87 7.56 3.12
C THR A 141 -3.91 7.20 1.64
N ILE A 142 -4.63 8.00 0.84
CA ILE A 142 -4.79 7.81 -0.60
C ILE A 142 -4.26 9.04 -1.32
N THR A 143 -3.23 8.85 -2.14
CA THR A 143 -2.69 9.86 -3.04
C THR A 143 -3.35 9.71 -4.42
N ARG A 144 -4.29 10.59 -4.76
CA ARG A 144 -5.03 10.56 -6.02
C ARG A 144 -4.31 11.35 -7.10
N ALA A 145 -4.01 10.66 -8.20
CA ALA A 145 -3.43 11.25 -9.39
C ALA A 145 -4.50 11.94 -10.25
N PRO A 146 -4.15 13.04 -10.94
CA PRO A 146 -5.08 13.82 -11.75
C PRO A 146 -5.33 13.21 -13.13
N LEU A 147 -5.57 11.90 -13.21
CA LEU A 147 -5.91 11.20 -14.45
C LEU A 147 -6.98 10.12 -14.25
N LEU A 148 -7.60 9.71 -15.36
CA LEU A 148 -8.52 8.58 -15.43
C LEU A 148 -7.81 7.45 -16.20
N LEU A 149 -7.78 6.24 -15.63
CA LEU A 149 -7.29 5.06 -16.35
C LEU A 149 -8.40 4.40 -17.17
N GLY A 150 -9.66 4.54 -16.77
CA GLY A 150 -10.83 3.93 -17.39
C GLY A 150 -11.02 2.45 -17.05
N GLU A 151 -9.91 1.73 -16.86
CA GLU A 151 -9.88 0.33 -16.42
C GLU A 151 -8.57 0.01 -15.67
N GLY A 152 -8.56 -1.09 -14.93
CA GLY A 152 -7.38 -1.55 -14.22
C GLY A 152 -7.71 -2.38 -12.99
N ILE A 153 -6.72 -2.50 -12.11
CA ILE A 153 -6.86 -3.15 -10.81
C ILE A 153 -7.43 -2.12 -9.83
N PRO A 154 -8.66 -2.30 -9.31
CA PRO A 154 -9.26 -1.33 -8.40
C PRO A 154 -8.65 -1.43 -6.99
N LEU A 155 -8.55 -0.30 -6.29
CA LEU A 155 -8.11 -0.27 -4.89
C LEU A 155 -9.11 -1.03 -4.00
N PHE A 156 -10.38 -0.68 -4.11
CA PHE A 156 -11.46 -1.23 -3.31
C PHE A 156 -12.29 -2.24 -4.11
N GLY A 157 -12.96 -3.12 -3.39
CA GLY A 157 -13.87 -4.13 -3.93
C GLY A 157 -15.08 -4.26 -3.02
N GLU A 158 -15.69 -5.44 -3.04
CA GLU A 158 -16.83 -5.72 -2.16
C GLU A 158 -16.42 -5.68 -0.68
N THR A 159 -17.29 -5.06 0.12
CA THR A 159 -17.15 -5.01 1.58
C THR A 159 -18.31 -5.76 2.22
N ALA A 160 -18.04 -6.52 3.27
CA ALA A 160 -19.05 -7.30 3.99
C ALA A 160 -20.09 -6.40 4.67
N ASN A 161 -19.69 -5.19 5.07
CA ASN A 161 -20.54 -4.16 5.66
C ASN A 161 -20.12 -2.79 5.15
N VAL A 162 -21.00 -1.79 5.28
CA VAL A 162 -20.64 -0.39 5.05
C VAL A 162 -19.58 0.03 6.08
N ILE A 163 -18.45 0.55 5.60
CA ILE A 163 -17.35 1.03 6.43
C ILE A 163 -17.35 2.56 6.40
N LYS A 164 -17.40 3.20 7.57
CA LYS A 164 -17.33 4.67 7.68
C LYS A 164 -15.87 5.13 7.74
N LEU A 165 -15.60 6.28 7.15
CA LEU A 165 -14.32 6.96 7.22
C LEU A 165 -14.53 8.30 7.93
N GLU A 166 -13.61 8.63 8.83
CA GLU A 166 -13.72 9.79 9.71
C GLU A 166 -12.39 10.54 9.78
N GLN A 167 -12.39 11.70 10.45
CA GLN A 167 -11.20 12.52 10.69
C GLN A 167 -10.44 12.87 9.39
N ALA A 168 -11.20 13.28 8.38
CA ALA A 168 -10.69 13.58 7.05
C ALA A 168 -9.61 14.68 7.10
N GLN A 169 -8.48 14.42 6.44
CA GLN A 169 -7.47 15.41 6.10
C GLN A 169 -7.25 15.36 4.59
N ALA A 170 -6.96 16.51 3.98
CA ALA A 170 -6.70 16.60 2.55
C ALA A 170 -5.59 17.60 2.28
N THR A 171 -4.64 17.21 1.44
CA THR A 171 -3.52 18.03 0.97
C THR A 171 -3.53 18.00 -0.54
N ALA A 172 -3.60 19.18 -1.17
CA ALA A 172 -3.34 19.33 -2.60
C ALA A 172 -1.86 19.67 -2.80
N PHE A 173 -1.19 18.97 -3.71
CA PHE A 173 0.21 19.22 -4.06
C PHE A 173 0.32 20.08 -5.31
N ALA A 174 1.49 20.69 -5.52
CA ALA A 174 1.74 21.57 -6.65
C ALA A 174 1.66 20.87 -8.02
N ASN A 175 1.83 19.54 -8.07
CA ASN A 175 1.74 18.73 -9.28
C ASN A 175 0.32 18.16 -9.55
N ASP A 176 -0.71 18.78 -8.96
CA ASP A 176 -2.13 18.45 -9.12
C ASP A 176 -2.61 17.15 -8.44
N PHE A 177 -1.72 16.44 -7.74
CA PHE A 177 -2.14 15.32 -6.89
C PHE A 177 -2.89 15.81 -5.65
N ILE A 178 -3.85 15.01 -5.20
CA ILE A 178 -4.55 15.23 -3.92
C ILE A 178 -4.34 14.01 -3.03
N GLN A 179 -3.75 14.20 -1.87
CA GLN A 179 -3.68 13.16 -0.85
C GLN A 179 -4.77 13.38 0.19
N VAL A 180 -5.53 12.33 0.47
CA VAL A 180 -6.54 12.31 1.53
C VAL A 180 -6.16 11.28 2.58
N LYS A 181 -6.37 11.60 3.84
CA LYS A 181 -6.18 10.69 4.96
C LYS A 181 -7.47 10.56 5.77
N TYR A 182 -7.79 9.34 6.16
CA TYR A 182 -8.93 9.01 7.01
C TYR A 182 -8.54 8.02 8.11
N SER A 183 -9.25 8.10 9.22
CA SER A 183 -9.40 7.00 10.17
C SER A 183 -10.58 6.12 9.75
N VAL A 184 -10.47 4.81 9.95
CA VAL A 184 -11.52 3.85 9.63
C VAL A 184 -12.37 3.56 10.86
N ASN A 185 -13.69 3.63 10.71
CA ASN A 185 -14.67 3.31 11.75
C ASN A 185 -15.57 2.15 11.31
N TYR A 186 -15.52 1.05 12.07
CA TYR A 186 -16.29 -0.17 11.84
C TYR A 186 -17.57 -0.27 12.69
N SER A 187 -17.91 0.79 13.44
CA SER A 187 -19.04 0.85 14.38
C SER A 187 -20.39 1.13 13.71
#